data_AF-E4TQ30-F1
#
_entry.id   AF-E4TQ30-F1
#
_cell.length_a   1.000
_cell.length_b   1.000
_cell.length_c   1.000
_cell.angle_alpha   90.00
_cell.angle_beta   90.00
_cell.angle_gamma   90.00
#
_symmetry.space_group_name_H-M   'P 1'
#
loop_
_entity.id
_entity.type
_entity.pdbx_description
1 polymer ?
#
loop_
_entity_poly.entity_id
_entity_poly.type
_entity_poly.pdbx_seq_one_letter_code
_entity_poly.pdbx_strand_id
1 'polypeptide(L)'
;MKKNILIGKKIANVSLMIIAVFFVASCGNNKVTFKLKELDTKTDALIIGLQSFNDSIVWASGTYSTLLKSTNAGEDWKVFTYPEIDSLQFRDVHPISDKEAIVLSAGEGKLSQIFYFHEESGWRKVFQMEHEQGFIDAVQFWGNGQGLVYGDAIDSLAYILKTTDFGRSWTRIPTAPIANKGEGGFASSGSNILTGEEGKAWIATGANGSARVFYTEDYGRSWEVKSTPMMTGEFAGLTAIKKSNDKLWITGGDLAITDQQLENVYFSEANGETWNAFPDHQTSGSFYGLTVTNYLENDFVLVCGPKGAEIWLGDQEKWQNLSDEDIWTATFIDGRTALMAGRNGKMFKVELE
;
A
#
# COMPACT_ATOMS: atom_id res chain seq x y z
N MET A 1 -89.01 -20.70 57.84
CA MET A 1 -87.76 -19.99 58.20
C MET A 1 -86.58 -20.71 57.55
N LYS A 2 -85.80 -19.97 56.75
CA LYS A 2 -84.43 -20.17 56.24
C LYS A 2 -83.98 -21.59 55.82
N LYS A 3 -83.88 -21.77 54.49
CA LYS A 3 -82.99 -22.72 53.80
C LYS A 3 -81.52 -22.35 54.09
N ASN A 4 -80.69 -23.33 54.47
CA ASN A 4 -79.24 -23.23 54.41
C ASN A 4 -78.71 -24.30 53.45
N ILE A 5 -78.10 -23.81 52.37
CA ILE A 5 -77.42 -24.56 51.32
C ILE A 5 -75.95 -24.69 51.73
N LEU A 6 -75.43 -25.91 51.85
CA LEU A 6 -74.00 -26.19 51.92
C LEU A 6 -73.45 -26.33 50.50
N ILE A 7 -72.61 -25.37 50.07
CA ILE A 7 -71.78 -25.51 48.87
C ILE A 7 -70.33 -25.61 49.34
N GLY A 8 -69.70 -26.74 49.03
CA GLY A 8 -68.28 -26.97 49.22
C GLY A 8 -67.44 -26.14 48.25
N LYS A 9 -66.38 -25.52 48.76
CA LYS A 9 -65.31 -24.92 47.93
C LYS A 9 -64.17 -25.92 47.79
N LYS A 10 -63.97 -26.43 46.57
CA LYS A 10 -62.71 -27.05 46.15
C LYS A 10 -61.64 -25.97 46.06
N ILE A 11 -60.53 -26.15 46.77
CA ILE A 11 -59.32 -25.32 46.63
C ILE A 11 -58.54 -25.89 45.44
N ALA A 12 -58.42 -25.11 44.36
CA ALA A 12 -57.54 -25.42 43.24
C ALA A 12 -56.16 -24.85 43.53
N ASN A 13 -55.15 -25.72 43.69
CA ASN A 13 -53.75 -25.33 43.70
C ASN A 13 -53.34 -24.87 42.30
N VAL A 14 -53.09 -23.58 42.14
CA VAL A 14 -52.48 -23.02 40.93
C VAL A 14 -50.97 -22.96 41.18
N SER A 15 -50.22 -23.91 40.63
CA SER A 15 -48.76 -23.82 40.54
C SER A 15 -48.39 -22.72 39.55
N LEU A 16 -47.81 -21.64 40.07
CA LEU A 16 -47.27 -20.54 39.27
C LEU A 16 -45.90 -20.97 38.72
N MET A 17 -45.87 -21.41 37.46
CA MET A 17 -44.64 -21.78 36.77
C MET A 17 -43.98 -20.51 36.20
N ILE A 18 -42.98 -20.00 36.90
CA ILE A 18 -42.15 -18.88 36.46
C ILE A 18 -41.25 -19.38 35.32
N ILE A 19 -41.57 -19.02 34.08
CA ILE A 19 -40.69 -19.24 32.93
C ILE A 19 -39.66 -18.11 32.95
N ALA A 20 -38.46 -18.40 33.43
CA ALA A 20 -37.30 -17.53 33.26
C ALA A 20 -36.88 -17.57 31.79
N VAL A 21 -37.25 -16.53 31.04
CA VAL A 21 -36.73 -16.30 29.69
C VAL A 21 -35.30 -15.81 29.84
N PHE A 22 -34.32 -16.71 29.67
CA PHE A 22 -32.94 -16.33 29.48
C PHE A 22 -32.82 -15.67 28.10
N PHE A 23 -32.75 -14.34 28.07
CA PHE A 23 -32.21 -13.62 26.92
C PHE A 23 -30.72 -13.98 26.84
N VAL A 24 -30.39 -14.98 26.03
CA VAL A 24 -29.03 -15.13 25.53
C VAL A 24 -28.85 -13.97 24.56
N ALA A 25 -28.25 -12.88 25.04
CA ALA A 25 -27.65 -11.90 24.15
C ALA A 25 -26.59 -12.67 23.35
N SER A 26 -26.94 -13.08 22.14
CA SER A 26 -25.94 -13.48 21.16
C SER A 26 -25.09 -12.23 20.97
N CYS A 27 -23.90 -12.22 21.57
CA CYS A 27 -22.81 -11.42 21.06
C CYS A 27 -22.58 -11.93 19.63
N GLY A 28 -23.30 -11.35 18.67
CA GLY A 28 -22.95 -11.51 17.29
C GLY A 28 -21.54 -10.97 17.18
N ASN A 29 -20.56 -11.84 16.88
CA ASN A 29 -19.30 -11.38 16.34
C ASN A 29 -19.67 -10.69 15.03
N ASN A 30 -19.83 -9.36 15.07
CA ASN A 30 -20.01 -8.56 13.88
C ASN A 30 -18.74 -8.72 13.07
N LYS A 31 -18.81 -9.56 12.04
CA LYS A 31 -17.73 -9.78 11.11
C LYS A 31 -17.57 -8.54 10.26
N VAL A 32 -16.34 -8.06 10.13
CA VAL A 32 -16.02 -6.92 9.29
C VAL A 32 -16.34 -7.30 7.84
N THR A 33 -17.12 -6.47 7.18
CA THR A 33 -17.38 -6.57 5.73
C THR A 33 -16.77 -5.38 5.01
N PHE A 34 -16.94 -5.29 3.70
CA PHE A 34 -16.54 -4.11 2.95
C PHE A 34 -17.63 -3.64 2.00
N LYS A 35 -17.63 -2.33 1.73
CA LYS A 35 -18.32 -1.72 0.61
C LYS A 35 -17.32 -1.25 -0.43
N LEU A 36 -17.68 -1.43 -1.70
CA LEU A 36 -16.90 -0.97 -2.84
C LEU A 36 -17.67 0.12 -3.56
N LYS A 37 -17.00 1.23 -3.88
CA LYS A 37 -17.55 2.33 -4.66
C LYS A 37 -16.55 2.78 -5.71
N GLU A 38 -16.96 2.81 -6.97
CA GLU A 38 -16.16 3.42 -8.03
C GLU A 38 -16.16 4.95 -7.92
N LEU A 39 -15.02 5.58 -8.19
CA LEU A 39 -14.79 7.01 -8.09
C LEU A 39 -14.40 7.57 -9.47
N ASP A 40 -14.89 8.78 -9.79
CA ASP A 40 -14.51 9.49 -11.01
C ASP A 40 -13.22 10.30 -10.76
N THR A 41 -12.13 9.89 -11.41
CA THR A 41 -10.82 10.54 -11.30
C THR A 41 -10.63 11.68 -12.29
N LYS A 42 -11.58 11.90 -13.21
CA LYS A 42 -11.55 12.92 -14.27
C LYS A 42 -10.35 12.81 -15.21
N THR A 43 -9.80 11.61 -15.38
CA THR A 43 -8.70 11.31 -16.30
C THR A 43 -8.84 9.90 -16.85
N ASP A 44 -8.26 9.63 -18.02
CA ASP A 44 -8.12 8.29 -18.58
C ASP A 44 -6.69 7.73 -18.38
N ALA A 45 -5.82 8.44 -17.64
CA ALA A 45 -4.47 7.98 -17.35
C ALA A 45 -4.49 6.65 -16.58
N LEU A 46 -3.49 5.79 -16.82
CA LEU A 46 -3.20 4.73 -15.87
C LEU A 46 -2.66 5.37 -14.60
N ILE A 47 -3.33 5.12 -13.47
CA ILE A 47 -2.91 5.59 -12.14
C ILE A 47 -1.97 4.55 -11.53
N ILE A 48 -0.80 5.01 -11.07
CA ILE A 48 0.32 4.17 -10.64
C ILE A 48 0.76 4.58 -9.23
N GLY A 49 1.10 5.85 -9.01
CA GLY A 49 1.38 6.37 -7.66
C GLY A 49 0.07 6.69 -6.94
N LEU A 50 -0.02 6.34 -5.65
CA LEU A 50 -1.18 6.65 -4.80
C LEU A 50 -0.75 6.72 -3.34
N GLN A 51 -0.83 7.89 -2.73
CA GLN A 51 -0.41 8.10 -1.34
C GLN A 51 -1.33 9.10 -0.61
N SER A 52 -1.71 8.74 0.61
CA SER A 52 -2.44 9.61 1.53
C SER A 52 -1.46 10.50 2.30
N PHE A 53 -1.85 11.77 2.47
CA PHE A 53 -1.22 12.66 3.46
C PHE A 53 -1.95 12.56 4.81
N ASN A 54 -3.27 12.37 4.76
CA ASN A 54 -4.15 12.06 5.87
C ASN A 54 -5.45 11.44 5.33
N ASP A 55 -6.43 11.22 6.21
CA ASP A 55 -7.73 10.60 5.93
C ASP A 55 -8.56 11.32 4.85
N SER A 56 -8.22 12.56 4.49
CA SER A 56 -8.96 13.36 3.50
C SER A 56 -8.12 13.78 2.29
N ILE A 57 -6.82 14.04 2.49
CA ILE A 57 -5.93 14.52 1.43
C ILE A 57 -5.17 13.33 0.85
N VAL A 58 -5.42 13.07 -0.43
CA VAL A 58 -4.80 11.97 -1.17
C VAL A 58 -4.24 12.50 -2.48
N TRP A 59 -3.05 12.04 -2.83
CA TRP A 59 -2.42 12.31 -4.11
C TRP A 59 -2.29 11.03 -4.92
N ALA A 60 -2.45 11.16 -6.23
CA ALA A 60 -2.26 10.07 -7.18
C ALA A 60 -1.45 10.56 -8.38
N SER A 61 -0.71 9.68 -9.03
CA SER A 61 0.08 10.02 -10.22
C SER A 61 0.06 8.90 -11.24
N GLY A 62 0.35 9.21 -12.50
CA GLY A 62 0.21 8.22 -13.55
C GLY A 62 0.87 8.57 -14.87
N THR A 63 0.42 7.88 -15.92
CA THR A 63 0.83 8.15 -17.30
C THR A 63 0.43 9.54 -17.75
N TYR A 64 0.96 9.99 -18.88
CA TYR A 64 0.68 11.31 -19.45
C TYR A 64 1.10 12.47 -18.54
N SER A 65 2.11 12.23 -17.69
CA SER A 65 2.60 13.17 -16.67
C SER A 65 1.48 13.72 -15.78
N THR A 66 0.54 12.83 -15.43
CA THR A 66 -0.65 13.18 -14.67
C THR A 66 -0.36 13.14 -13.17
N LEU A 67 -0.79 14.20 -12.47
CA LEU A 67 -0.85 14.27 -11.02
C LEU A 67 -2.28 14.65 -10.62
N LEU A 68 -2.83 13.96 -9.63
CA LEU A 68 -4.15 14.21 -9.10
C LEU A 68 -4.05 14.50 -7.61
N LYS A 69 -4.95 15.35 -7.12
CA LYS A 69 -5.14 15.60 -5.70
C LYS A 69 -6.61 15.57 -5.35
N SER A 70 -6.94 14.86 -4.28
CA SER A 70 -8.22 14.93 -3.59
C SER A 70 -8.05 15.57 -2.22
N THR A 71 -9.09 16.26 -1.75
CA THR A 71 -9.17 16.84 -0.38
C THR A 71 -10.38 16.34 0.40
N ASN A 72 -11.07 15.33 -0.15
CA ASN A 72 -12.30 14.75 0.38
C ASN A 72 -12.28 13.22 0.22
N ALA A 73 -11.15 12.59 0.55
CA ALA A 73 -10.99 11.14 0.59
C ALA A 73 -11.28 10.46 -0.77
N GLY A 74 -10.86 11.07 -1.88
CA GLY A 74 -11.03 10.55 -3.23
C GLY A 74 -12.40 10.78 -3.86
N GLU A 75 -13.32 11.48 -3.19
CA GLU A 75 -14.66 11.75 -3.72
C GLU A 75 -14.65 12.72 -4.92
N ASP A 76 -13.70 13.66 -4.94
CA ASP A 76 -13.45 14.53 -6.08
C ASP A 76 -11.94 14.73 -6.27
N TRP A 77 -11.54 14.94 -7.53
CA TRP A 77 -10.14 15.10 -7.93
C TRP A 77 -9.91 16.40 -8.71
N LYS A 78 -8.78 17.04 -8.41
CA LYS A 78 -8.17 18.09 -9.23
C LYS A 78 -6.99 17.48 -9.97
N VAL A 79 -6.96 17.66 -11.29
CA VAL A 79 -5.94 17.12 -12.18
C VAL A 79 -4.93 18.21 -12.55
N PHE A 80 -3.66 17.85 -12.50
CA PHE A 80 -2.51 18.63 -12.92
C PHE A 80 -1.70 17.82 -13.94
N THR A 81 -1.10 18.50 -14.90
CA THR A 81 -0.20 17.87 -15.88
C THR A 81 1.12 18.64 -15.93
N TYR A 82 2.22 17.91 -16.16
CA TYR A 82 3.50 18.53 -16.46
C TYR A 82 3.54 18.96 -17.93
N PRO A 83 3.76 20.25 -18.24
CA PRO A 83 3.51 20.76 -19.57
C PRO A 83 4.65 20.51 -20.58
N GLU A 84 5.88 20.21 -20.13
CA GLU A 84 7.04 20.17 -21.04
C GLU A 84 7.20 18.82 -21.75
N ILE A 85 6.87 17.72 -21.08
CA ILE A 85 7.03 16.36 -21.60
C ILE A 85 5.81 15.58 -21.15
N ASP A 86 4.79 15.46 -22.00
CA ASP A 86 3.58 14.73 -21.67
C ASP A 86 3.81 13.20 -21.61
N SER A 87 4.83 12.69 -22.30
CA SER A 87 5.11 11.25 -22.38
C SER A 87 5.69 10.62 -21.09
N LEU A 88 6.01 11.40 -20.05
CA LEU A 88 6.48 10.82 -18.79
C LEU A 88 5.38 9.98 -18.11
N GLN A 89 5.83 8.96 -17.41
CA GLN A 89 4.98 8.19 -16.49
C GLN A 89 5.41 8.52 -15.07
N PHE A 90 4.55 9.23 -14.33
CA PHE A 90 4.78 9.51 -12.92
C PHE A 90 4.44 8.28 -12.07
N ARG A 91 5.48 7.48 -11.80
CA ARG A 91 5.37 6.18 -11.12
C ARG A 91 5.18 6.28 -9.62
N ASP A 92 5.54 7.42 -9.03
CA ASP A 92 5.41 7.64 -7.61
C ASP A 92 5.11 9.11 -7.28
N VAL A 93 4.39 9.31 -6.19
CA VAL A 93 4.05 10.61 -5.61
C VAL A 93 4.09 10.51 -4.09
N HIS A 94 4.82 11.44 -3.47
CA HIS A 94 4.86 11.58 -2.01
C HIS A 94 4.39 12.98 -1.59
N PRO A 95 3.29 13.11 -0.84
CA PRO A 95 2.83 14.40 -0.32
C PRO A 95 3.81 14.95 0.72
N ILE A 96 4.24 16.21 0.54
CA ILE A 96 5.07 16.94 1.52
C ILE A 96 4.19 17.76 2.46
N SER A 97 3.11 18.32 1.93
CA SER A 97 2.09 19.05 2.67
C SER A 97 0.74 18.91 1.98
N ASP A 98 -0.25 19.70 2.42
CA ASP A 98 -1.52 19.79 1.70
C ASP A 98 -1.33 20.34 0.28
N LYS A 99 -0.34 21.22 0.01
CA LYS A 99 -0.14 21.87 -1.30
C LYS A 99 1.09 21.40 -2.06
N GLU A 100 1.96 20.64 -1.42
CA GLU A 100 3.27 20.24 -1.97
C GLU A 100 3.36 18.72 -2.13
N ALA A 101 3.99 18.29 -3.22
CA ALA A 101 4.30 16.89 -3.45
C ALA A 101 5.66 16.74 -4.15
N ILE A 102 6.31 15.61 -3.90
CA ILE A 102 7.40 15.11 -4.74
C ILE A 102 6.82 14.07 -5.70
N VAL A 103 7.19 14.16 -6.96
CA VAL A 103 6.73 13.26 -8.02
C VAL A 103 7.93 12.73 -8.78
N LEU A 104 7.93 11.44 -9.07
CA LEU A 104 9.03 10.73 -9.71
C LEU A 104 8.57 10.17 -11.06
N SER A 105 9.36 10.37 -12.12
CA SER A 105 9.11 9.79 -13.44
C SER A 105 9.97 8.57 -13.72
N ALA A 106 9.39 7.57 -14.38
CA ALA A 106 10.12 6.44 -14.92
C ALA A 106 10.74 6.71 -16.29
N GLY A 107 11.80 5.95 -16.57
CA GLY A 107 12.51 5.90 -17.84
C GLY A 107 14.01 5.98 -17.61
N GLU A 108 14.79 5.41 -18.52
CA GLU A 108 16.26 5.41 -18.39
C GLU A 108 16.84 6.83 -18.57
N GLY A 109 17.95 7.07 -17.85
CA GLY A 109 18.75 8.27 -17.93
C GLY A 109 17.93 9.52 -17.79
N LYS A 110 17.93 10.39 -18.81
CA LYS A 110 17.30 11.70 -18.73
C LYS A 110 15.78 11.66 -18.47
N LEU A 111 15.11 10.53 -18.64
CA LEU A 111 13.68 10.36 -18.31
C LEU A 111 13.43 10.03 -16.83
N SER A 112 14.45 9.55 -16.11
CA SER A 112 14.45 9.35 -14.66
C SER A 112 14.66 10.70 -13.98
N GLN A 113 13.56 11.28 -13.48
CA GLN A 113 13.52 12.64 -12.95
C GLN A 113 12.72 12.70 -11.64
N ILE A 114 13.05 13.69 -10.82
CA ILE A 114 12.27 14.04 -9.64
C ILE A 114 11.80 15.48 -9.78
N PHE A 115 10.52 15.69 -9.52
CA PHE A 115 9.88 16.99 -9.52
C PHE A 115 9.39 17.33 -8.12
N TYR A 116 9.61 18.58 -7.73
CA TYR A 116 8.88 19.20 -6.65
C TYR A 116 7.72 19.97 -7.25
N PHE A 117 6.51 19.69 -6.78
CA PHE A 117 5.28 20.34 -7.20
C PHE A 117 4.70 21.17 -6.05
N HIS A 118 4.21 22.36 -6.37
CA HIS A 118 3.38 23.17 -5.46
C HIS A 118 2.18 23.72 -6.25
N GLU A 119 0.98 23.63 -5.70
CA GLU A 119 -0.26 23.98 -6.43
C GLU A 119 -0.27 25.39 -7.06
N GLU A 120 0.36 26.37 -6.41
CA GLU A 120 0.33 27.77 -6.87
C GLU A 120 1.50 28.12 -7.80
N SER A 121 2.69 27.53 -7.60
CA SER A 121 3.90 27.86 -8.36
C SER A 121 4.22 26.84 -9.44
N GLY A 122 3.49 25.72 -9.48
CA GLY A 122 3.67 24.65 -10.45
C GLY A 122 4.89 23.79 -10.16
N TRP A 123 5.55 23.37 -11.25
CA TRP A 123 6.55 22.32 -11.25
C TRP A 123 7.98 22.88 -11.19
N ARG A 124 8.84 22.20 -10.44
CA ARG A 124 10.29 22.41 -10.47
C ARG A 124 10.98 21.07 -10.52
N LYS A 125 11.75 20.81 -11.58
CA LYS A 125 12.64 19.65 -11.65
C LYS A 125 13.78 19.83 -10.65
N VAL A 126 13.95 18.88 -9.74
CA VAL A 126 14.93 18.92 -8.64
C VAL A 126 16.02 17.88 -8.80
N PHE A 127 15.82 16.90 -9.67
CA PHE A 127 16.80 15.90 -10.04
C PHE A 127 16.54 15.40 -11.46
N GLN A 128 17.61 15.06 -12.16
CA GLN A 128 17.59 14.32 -13.42
C GLN A 128 18.76 13.36 -13.40
N MET A 129 18.52 12.11 -13.75
CA MET A 129 19.57 11.11 -13.81
C MET A 129 20.52 11.41 -14.98
N GLU A 130 21.81 11.49 -14.67
CA GLU A 130 22.87 11.72 -15.66
C GLU A 130 23.40 10.43 -16.28
N HIS A 131 23.33 9.31 -15.55
CA HIS A 131 23.77 8.01 -16.05
C HIS A 131 22.77 7.50 -17.09
N GLU A 132 23.23 7.18 -18.30
CA GLU A 132 22.33 6.88 -19.43
C GLU A 132 21.37 5.71 -19.17
N GLN A 133 21.83 4.70 -18.45
CA GLN A 133 21.02 3.53 -18.06
C GLN A 133 20.46 3.63 -16.63
N GLY A 134 20.64 4.78 -15.96
CA GLY A 134 20.16 4.93 -14.59
C GLY A 134 18.64 5.04 -14.54
N PHE A 135 18.03 4.39 -13.57
CA PHE A 135 16.58 4.33 -13.40
C PHE A 135 16.26 4.50 -11.91
N ILE A 136 15.27 5.32 -11.57
CA ILE A 136 14.78 5.48 -10.19
C ILE A 136 13.35 4.98 -10.11
N ASP A 137 13.02 4.30 -9.01
CA ASP A 137 11.79 3.51 -8.88
C ASP A 137 10.76 4.13 -7.96
N ALA A 138 11.23 4.71 -6.85
CA ALA A 138 10.38 5.14 -5.75
C ALA A 138 11.03 6.18 -4.86
N VAL A 139 10.19 6.89 -4.11
CA VAL A 139 10.54 7.92 -3.15
C VAL A 139 9.68 7.81 -1.89
N GLN A 140 10.32 7.89 -0.72
CA GLN A 140 9.61 7.99 0.56
C GLN A 140 10.29 8.97 1.50
N PHE A 141 9.49 9.56 2.40
CA PHE A 141 9.96 10.55 3.36
C PHE A 141 9.63 10.13 4.80
N TRP A 142 10.56 10.44 5.69
CA TRP A 142 10.26 10.59 7.10
C TRP A 142 9.58 11.95 7.34
N GLY A 143 8.79 12.05 8.41
CA GLY A 143 8.04 13.28 8.76
C GLY A 143 8.90 14.50 9.09
N ASN A 144 10.23 14.35 9.22
CA ASN A 144 11.16 15.45 9.46
C ASN A 144 11.75 16.06 8.19
N GLY A 145 11.24 15.69 7.01
CA GLY A 145 11.68 16.23 5.71
C GLY A 145 12.94 15.57 5.15
N GLN A 146 13.50 14.56 5.83
CA GLN A 146 14.43 13.64 5.22
C GLN A 146 13.68 12.64 4.34
N GLY A 147 14.30 12.21 3.25
CA GLY A 147 13.70 11.21 2.37
C GLY A 147 14.75 10.43 1.59
N LEU A 148 14.31 9.31 1.05
CA LEU A 148 15.10 8.41 0.22
C LEU A 148 14.45 8.26 -1.15
N VAL A 149 15.28 8.12 -2.16
CA VAL A 149 14.91 7.58 -3.47
C VAL A 149 15.71 6.32 -3.69
N TYR A 150 15.08 5.29 -4.23
CA TYR A 150 15.73 4.06 -4.67
C TYR A 150 15.65 3.93 -6.19
N GLY A 151 16.62 3.25 -6.76
CA GLY A 151 16.74 2.95 -8.17
C GLY A 151 17.68 1.79 -8.44
N ASP A 152 17.73 1.37 -9.70
CA ASP A 152 18.55 0.27 -10.19
C ASP A 152 20.03 0.48 -9.91
N ALA A 153 20.75 -0.61 -9.65
CA ALA A 153 22.15 -0.54 -9.28
C ALA A 153 23.04 0.11 -10.35
N ILE A 154 23.95 0.98 -9.91
CA ILE A 154 24.97 1.61 -10.74
C ILE A 154 26.31 1.47 -10.02
N ASP A 155 27.38 1.12 -10.73
CA ASP A 155 28.73 0.96 -10.16
C ASP A 155 28.80 -0.08 -9.02
N SER A 156 28.03 -1.17 -9.12
CA SER A 156 27.91 -2.24 -8.10
C SER A 156 27.26 -1.83 -6.77
N LEU A 157 26.69 -0.62 -6.68
CA LEU A 157 25.95 -0.17 -5.51
C LEU A 157 24.47 0.03 -5.86
N ALA A 158 23.59 -0.27 -4.91
CA ALA A 158 22.21 0.19 -4.95
C ALA A 158 22.18 1.71 -5.19
N TYR A 159 21.34 2.19 -6.11
CA TYR A 159 21.27 3.62 -6.37
C TYR A 159 20.30 4.28 -5.40
N ILE A 160 20.85 4.82 -4.32
CA ILE A 160 20.06 5.48 -3.27
C ILE A 160 20.41 6.97 -3.24
N LEU A 161 19.42 7.83 -3.38
CA LEU A 161 19.55 9.26 -3.11
C LEU A 161 18.93 9.61 -1.76
N LYS A 162 19.47 10.64 -1.12
CA LYS A 162 18.95 11.21 0.10
C LYS A 162 18.67 12.69 -0.06
N THR A 163 17.60 13.14 0.58
CA THR A 163 17.30 14.54 0.82
C THR A 163 17.19 14.81 2.32
N THR A 164 17.41 16.07 2.71
CA THR A 164 17.19 16.59 4.06
C THR A 164 16.43 17.92 4.05
N ASP A 165 15.86 18.29 2.90
CA ASP A 165 15.23 19.59 2.66
C ASP A 165 13.84 19.46 2.01
N PHE A 166 13.13 18.37 2.31
CA PHE A 166 11.84 17.99 1.73
C PHE A 166 11.90 17.81 0.21
N GLY A 167 12.99 17.21 -0.27
CA GLY A 167 13.16 16.84 -1.68
C GLY A 167 13.48 18.01 -2.60
N ARG A 168 13.92 19.16 -2.06
CA ARG A 168 14.34 20.30 -2.89
C ARG A 168 15.72 20.09 -3.51
N SER A 169 16.55 19.25 -2.89
CA SER A 169 17.81 18.74 -3.41
C SER A 169 18.05 17.28 -3.01
N TRP A 170 18.87 16.57 -3.80
CA TRP A 170 19.14 15.14 -3.65
C TRP A 170 20.64 14.83 -3.80
N THR A 171 21.16 13.96 -2.94
CA THR A 171 22.55 13.51 -2.98
C THR A 171 22.63 11.98 -2.94
N ARG A 172 23.46 11.37 -3.79
CA ARG A 172 23.70 9.92 -3.76
C ARG A 172 24.39 9.50 -2.45
N ILE A 173 23.87 8.48 -1.78
CA ILE A 173 24.48 7.94 -0.56
C ILE A 173 25.67 7.05 -0.96
N PRO A 174 26.90 7.33 -0.47
CA PRO A 174 28.07 6.51 -0.80
C PRO A 174 28.13 5.19 -0.01
N THR A 175 27.40 5.09 1.10
CA THR A 175 27.30 3.89 1.94
C THR A 175 26.17 2.95 1.54
N ALA A 176 25.56 3.15 0.37
CA ALA A 176 24.49 2.28 -0.13
C ALA A 176 24.97 0.81 -0.21
N PRO A 177 24.08 -0.18 -0.02
CA PRO A 177 24.43 -1.60 -0.09
C PRO A 177 25.09 -1.99 -1.41
N ILE A 178 25.97 -2.98 -1.34
CA ILE A 178 26.51 -3.63 -2.54
C ILE A 178 25.36 -4.40 -3.21
N ALA A 179 25.12 -4.06 -4.47
CA ALA A 179 24.09 -4.69 -5.28
C ALA A 179 24.66 -5.91 -6.01
N ASN A 180 23.82 -6.92 -6.19
CA ASN A 180 24.11 -7.99 -7.14
C ASN A 180 24.07 -7.43 -8.58
N LYS A 181 24.64 -8.17 -9.53
CA LYS A 181 24.67 -7.74 -10.93
C LYS A 181 23.24 -7.60 -11.48
N GLY A 182 22.84 -6.38 -11.83
CA GLY A 182 21.52 -6.07 -12.35
C GLY A 182 20.40 -6.05 -11.30
N GLU A 183 20.74 -6.09 -10.00
CA GLU A 183 19.74 -5.90 -8.95
C GLU A 183 19.16 -4.48 -9.02
N GLY A 184 17.85 -4.40 -8.82
CA GLY A 184 17.11 -3.15 -8.93
C GLY A 184 15.81 -3.18 -8.16
N GLY A 185 14.93 -2.26 -8.50
CA GLY A 185 13.57 -2.19 -7.97
C GLY A 185 12.53 -2.40 -9.06
N PHE A 186 11.30 -2.64 -8.65
CA PHE A 186 10.17 -2.49 -9.53
C PHE A 186 9.46 -1.17 -9.21
N ALA A 187 9.38 -0.27 -10.19
CA ALA A 187 8.64 1.00 -10.12
C ALA A 187 7.12 0.78 -10.15
N SER A 188 6.65 -0.04 -9.21
CA SER A 188 5.26 -0.33 -8.91
C SER A 188 4.84 0.55 -7.74
N SER A 189 4.42 1.78 -8.06
CA SER A 189 3.58 2.56 -7.14
C SER A 189 4.29 3.10 -5.89
N GLY A 190 5.61 3.33 -5.97
CA GLY A 190 6.41 3.81 -4.83
C GLY A 190 6.53 2.83 -3.66
N SER A 191 6.01 1.61 -3.82
CA SER A 191 5.70 0.76 -2.68
C SER A 191 6.86 -0.12 -2.23
N ASN A 192 7.96 -0.14 -2.97
CA ASN A 192 9.19 -0.85 -2.63
C ASN A 192 10.10 -0.08 -1.66
N ILE A 193 9.72 1.11 -1.18
CA ILE A 193 10.35 1.77 -0.03
C ILE A 193 9.32 1.97 1.08
N LEU A 194 9.76 1.79 2.32
CA LEU A 194 9.01 2.11 3.52
C LEU A 194 9.90 2.85 4.50
N THR A 195 9.48 4.03 4.95
CA THR A 195 10.09 4.73 6.09
C THR A 195 9.33 4.41 7.37
N GLY A 196 10.05 4.06 8.43
CA GLY A 196 9.54 3.86 9.77
C GLY A 196 9.98 4.95 10.74
N GLU A 197 9.73 4.72 12.02
CA GLU A 197 10.11 5.65 13.09
C GLU A 197 11.63 5.76 13.26
N GLU A 198 12.07 6.88 13.85
CA GLU A 198 13.45 7.10 14.31
C GLU A 198 14.55 6.92 13.26
N GLY A 199 14.22 7.03 11.97
CA GLY A 199 15.19 6.90 10.88
C GLY A 199 15.28 5.49 10.30
N LYS A 200 14.39 4.58 10.73
CA LYS A 200 14.25 3.27 10.11
C LYS A 200 13.74 3.39 8.69
N ALA A 201 14.27 2.60 7.77
CA ALA A 201 13.67 2.39 6.46
C ALA A 201 14.01 1.01 5.90
N TRP A 202 13.11 0.50 5.07
CA TRP A 202 13.25 -0.74 4.33
C TRP A 202 13.10 -0.47 2.84
N ILE A 203 13.97 -1.06 2.03
CA ILE A 203 13.91 -1.02 0.57
C ILE A 203 13.82 -2.45 0.08
N ALA A 204 12.74 -2.77 -0.62
CA ALA A 204 12.49 -4.06 -1.23
C ALA A 204 13.12 -4.11 -2.63
N THR A 205 13.93 -5.13 -2.90
CA THR A 205 14.68 -5.27 -4.16
C THR A 205 14.17 -6.44 -4.99
N GLY A 206 14.55 -6.43 -6.26
CA GLY A 206 14.17 -7.44 -7.23
C GLY A 206 15.15 -7.52 -8.40
N ALA A 207 14.69 -8.21 -9.43
CA ALA A 207 15.33 -8.36 -10.73
C ALA A 207 16.67 -9.11 -10.72
N ASN A 208 16.96 -9.73 -11.87
CA ASN A 208 18.22 -10.42 -12.15
C ASN A 208 18.71 -11.35 -11.04
N GLY A 209 17.79 -12.15 -10.48
CA GLY A 209 18.10 -13.15 -9.46
C GLY A 209 18.17 -12.61 -8.03
N SER A 210 17.74 -11.37 -7.77
CA SER A 210 17.70 -10.77 -6.44
C SER A 210 16.27 -10.64 -5.91
N ALA A 211 16.10 -10.81 -4.61
CA ALA A 211 14.85 -10.56 -3.88
C ALA A 211 15.18 -10.38 -2.39
N ARG A 212 15.63 -9.18 -2.02
CA ARG A 212 16.17 -8.89 -0.68
C ARG A 212 15.57 -7.59 -0.13
N VAL A 213 15.79 -7.36 1.16
CA VAL A 213 15.43 -6.09 1.81
C VAL A 213 16.69 -5.41 2.29
N PHE A 214 16.92 -4.17 1.86
CA PHE A 214 17.90 -3.30 2.49
C PHE A 214 17.25 -2.59 3.66
N TYR A 215 17.90 -2.61 4.82
CA TYR A 215 17.39 -2.04 6.06
C TYR A 215 18.37 -1.02 6.62
N THR A 216 17.87 0.10 7.12
CA THR A 216 18.65 1.10 7.84
C THR A 216 17.89 1.49 9.11
N GLU A 217 18.62 1.88 10.16
CA GLU A 217 18.07 2.44 11.40
C GLU A 217 18.52 3.88 11.66
N ASP A 218 19.28 4.48 10.74
CA ASP A 218 20.00 5.73 10.98
C ASP A 218 19.87 6.72 9.82
N TYR A 219 18.70 6.74 9.19
CA TYR A 219 18.39 7.58 8.04
C TYR A 219 19.31 7.29 6.83
N GLY A 220 19.66 6.02 6.62
CA GLY A 220 20.45 5.58 5.48
C GLY A 220 21.96 5.84 5.59
N ARG A 221 22.49 6.04 6.80
CA ARG A 221 23.95 6.20 7.00
C ARG A 221 24.64 4.83 6.98
N SER A 222 24.00 3.80 7.54
CA SER A 222 24.42 2.41 7.50
C SER A 222 23.26 1.50 7.09
N TRP A 223 23.62 0.32 6.58
CA TRP A 223 22.67 -0.61 5.98
C TRP A 223 22.97 -2.06 6.35
N GLU A 224 21.90 -2.82 6.53
CA GLU A 224 21.86 -4.27 6.60
C GLU A 224 21.15 -4.82 5.36
N VAL A 225 21.48 -6.05 4.97
CA VAL A 225 20.81 -6.75 3.88
C VAL A 225 20.15 -8.00 4.43
N LYS A 226 18.84 -8.11 4.25
CA LYS A 226 18.03 -9.23 4.75
C LYS A 226 17.52 -10.04 3.58
N SER A 227 17.67 -11.35 3.66
CA SER A 227 17.15 -12.28 2.66
C SER A 227 15.64 -12.42 2.80
N THR A 228 14.97 -12.78 1.71
CA THR A 228 13.53 -13.05 1.70
C THR A 228 13.25 -14.39 1.03
N PRO A 229 12.10 -15.04 1.32
CA PRO A 229 11.68 -16.25 0.61
C PRO A 229 11.09 -15.96 -0.78
N MET A 230 10.97 -14.69 -1.17
CA MET A 230 10.39 -14.29 -2.44
C MET A 230 11.19 -14.89 -3.61
N MET A 231 10.46 -15.30 -4.65
CA MET A 231 11.05 -15.86 -5.85
C MET A 231 12.00 -14.88 -6.54
N THR A 232 13.01 -15.44 -7.21
CA THR A 232 14.04 -14.67 -7.94
C THR A 232 14.04 -15.05 -9.42
N GLY A 233 14.41 -14.10 -10.26
CA GLY A 233 14.36 -14.22 -11.72
C GLY A 233 14.73 -12.92 -12.39
N GLU A 234 14.67 -12.86 -13.72
CA GLU A 234 14.94 -11.62 -14.48
C GLU A 234 13.92 -10.53 -14.13
N PHE A 235 12.64 -10.89 -14.08
CA PHE A 235 11.52 -10.01 -13.74
C PHE A 235 10.88 -10.36 -12.40
N ALA A 236 11.61 -11.05 -11.51
CA ALA A 236 11.07 -11.50 -10.23
C ALA A 236 11.71 -10.80 -9.04
N GLY A 237 10.92 -10.63 -7.98
CA GLY A 237 11.37 -10.07 -6.71
C GLY A 237 10.24 -9.39 -5.96
N LEU A 238 10.61 -8.50 -5.03
CA LEU A 238 9.65 -7.76 -4.23
C LEU A 238 9.20 -6.49 -4.97
N THR A 239 7.90 -6.25 -5.01
CA THR A 239 7.30 -5.02 -5.59
C THR A 239 6.85 -4.05 -4.51
N ALA A 240 6.51 -4.56 -3.32
CA ALA A 240 6.01 -3.73 -2.24
C ALA A 240 6.41 -4.23 -0.85
N ILE A 241 6.58 -3.27 0.06
CA ILE A 241 6.79 -3.46 1.49
C ILE A 241 5.92 -2.46 2.28
N LYS A 242 5.28 -2.92 3.33
CA LYS A 242 4.45 -2.11 4.24
C LYS A 242 4.57 -2.59 5.68
N LYS A 243 4.11 -1.76 6.61
CA LYS A 243 4.09 -2.08 8.05
C LYS A 243 2.72 -1.79 8.64
N SER A 244 2.23 -2.71 9.46
CA SER A 244 1.07 -2.53 10.34
C SER A 244 1.48 -2.99 11.73
N ASN A 245 1.31 -2.14 12.75
CA ASN A 245 1.89 -2.37 14.08
C ASN A 245 3.37 -2.72 13.97
N ASP A 246 3.84 -3.80 14.60
CA ASP A 246 5.23 -4.27 14.51
C ASP A 246 5.50 -5.28 13.38
N LYS A 247 4.48 -5.55 12.55
CA LYS A 247 4.57 -6.53 11.47
C LYS A 247 4.89 -5.87 10.13
N LEU A 248 5.98 -6.29 9.51
CA LEU A 248 6.31 -5.99 8.12
C LEU A 248 5.62 -6.97 7.19
N TRP A 249 5.17 -6.46 6.06
CA TRP A 249 4.51 -7.21 5.00
C TRP A 249 5.24 -6.96 3.71
N ILE A 250 5.45 -8.01 2.93
CA ILE A 250 6.03 -7.93 1.58
C ILE A 250 5.17 -8.68 0.59
N THR A 251 5.19 -8.19 -0.65
CA THR A 251 4.65 -8.92 -1.79
C THR A 251 5.46 -8.67 -3.06
N GLY A 252 5.13 -9.39 -4.12
CA GLY A 252 5.79 -9.33 -5.41
C GLY A 252 5.51 -10.55 -6.25
N GLY A 253 6.56 -11.12 -6.83
CA GLY A 253 6.52 -12.28 -7.71
C GLY A 253 7.31 -12.04 -8.98
N ASP A 254 7.15 -12.93 -9.97
CA ASP A 254 7.67 -12.75 -11.32
C ASP A 254 6.65 -12.04 -12.21
N LEU A 255 6.96 -10.84 -12.69
CA LEU A 255 6.05 -10.03 -13.52
C LEU A 255 5.73 -10.69 -14.86
N ALA A 256 6.51 -11.69 -15.30
CA ALA A 256 6.21 -12.50 -16.48
C ALA A 256 5.17 -13.61 -16.22
N ILE A 257 4.91 -13.96 -14.96
CA ILE A 257 3.88 -14.93 -14.58
C ILE A 257 2.56 -14.21 -14.33
N THR A 258 1.59 -14.42 -15.21
CA THR A 258 0.30 -13.72 -15.18
C THR A 258 -0.89 -14.61 -14.82
N ASP A 259 -0.82 -15.92 -15.10
CA ASP A 259 -1.97 -16.82 -15.05
C ASP A 259 -1.81 -17.99 -14.06
N GLN A 260 -0.86 -17.89 -13.11
CA GLN A 260 -0.64 -18.90 -12.06
C GLN A 260 -0.84 -18.30 -10.68
N GLN A 261 -1.42 -19.06 -9.76
CA GLN A 261 -1.41 -18.70 -8.34
C GLN A 261 0.03 -18.81 -7.81
N LEU A 262 0.46 -17.81 -7.04
CA LEU A 262 1.80 -17.74 -6.47
C LEU A 262 1.73 -17.76 -4.94
N GLU A 263 2.79 -18.21 -4.29
CA GLU A 263 3.03 -17.94 -2.87
C GLU A 263 3.90 -16.68 -2.81
N ASN A 264 3.27 -15.50 -2.72
CA ASN A 264 3.98 -14.22 -2.86
C ASN A 264 3.53 -13.15 -1.86
N VAL A 265 2.94 -13.56 -0.73
CA VAL A 265 2.62 -12.67 0.40
C VAL A 265 3.29 -13.23 1.64
N TYR A 266 4.16 -12.43 2.25
CA TYR A 266 4.92 -12.82 3.44
C TYR A 266 4.88 -11.73 4.50
N PHE A 267 5.04 -12.11 5.75
CA PHE A 267 5.18 -11.16 6.85
C PHE A 267 6.34 -11.49 7.78
N SER A 268 6.82 -10.46 8.48
CA SER A 268 7.89 -10.55 9.48
C SER A 268 7.51 -9.76 10.73
N GLU A 269 7.71 -10.35 11.90
CA GLU A 269 7.53 -9.69 13.21
C GLU A 269 8.87 -9.22 13.80
N ALA A 270 9.96 -9.36 13.03
CA ALA A 270 11.33 -9.09 13.47
C ALA A 270 12.05 -8.18 12.48
N ASN A 271 11.40 -7.11 12.02
CA ASN A 271 11.96 -6.14 11.07
C ASN A 271 12.63 -6.77 9.82
N GLY A 272 12.12 -7.92 9.35
CA GLY A 272 12.63 -8.62 8.18
C GLY A 272 13.74 -9.64 8.42
N GLU A 273 14.08 -9.98 9.67
CA GLU A 273 15.04 -11.05 9.99
C GLU A 273 14.54 -12.44 9.56
N THR A 274 13.26 -12.70 9.82
CA THR A 274 12.60 -13.96 9.46
C THR A 274 11.24 -13.66 8.83
N TRP A 275 10.86 -14.48 7.85
CA TRP A 275 9.63 -14.30 7.07
C TRP A 275 8.77 -15.55 7.17
N ASN A 276 7.47 -15.33 7.32
CA ASN A 276 6.46 -16.38 7.32
C ASN A 276 5.58 -16.22 6.10
N ALA A 277 5.29 -17.33 5.41
CA ALA A 277 4.29 -17.36 4.35
C ALA A 277 2.92 -17.00 4.91
N PHE A 278 2.16 -16.23 4.14
CA PHE A 278 0.79 -15.89 4.47
C PHE A 278 -0.18 -16.82 3.71
N PRO A 279 -1.42 -17.04 4.21
CA PRO A 279 -2.36 -17.96 3.55
C PRO A 279 -2.61 -17.64 2.07
N ASP A 280 -2.89 -18.68 1.29
CA ASP A 280 -3.06 -18.59 -0.16
C ASP A 280 -4.21 -17.65 -0.58
N HIS A 281 -3.88 -16.69 -1.43
CA HIS A 281 -4.82 -15.79 -2.12
C HIS A 281 -5.30 -16.42 -3.45
N GLN A 282 -6.41 -15.97 -4.04
CA GLN A 282 -6.93 -16.60 -5.27
C GLN A 282 -6.48 -15.89 -6.56
N THR A 283 -6.11 -14.60 -6.49
CA THR A 283 -5.68 -13.82 -7.66
C THR A 283 -4.44 -14.45 -8.29
N SER A 284 -4.41 -14.56 -9.62
CA SER A 284 -3.24 -15.10 -10.33
C SER A 284 -2.19 -14.03 -10.61
N GLY A 285 -0.94 -14.47 -10.69
CA GLY A 285 0.21 -13.66 -11.05
C GLY A 285 0.77 -12.82 -9.91
N SER A 286 1.65 -11.89 -10.29
CA SER A 286 2.35 -11.02 -9.34
C SER A 286 1.53 -9.84 -8.89
N PHE A 287 1.70 -9.44 -7.63
CA PHE A 287 1.12 -8.23 -7.10
C PHE A 287 2.05 -7.04 -7.29
N TYR A 288 1.47 -5.89 -7.63
CA TYR A 288 2.16 -4.62 -7.86
C TYR A 288 2.03 -3.70 -6.65
N GLY A 289 0.89 -3.75 -5.95
CA GLY A 289 0.61 -2.93 -4.78
C GLY A 289 0.23 -3.74 -3.55
N LEU A 290 0.59 -3.20 -2.39
CA LEU A 290 0.27 -3.72 -1.07
C LEU A 290 -0.08 -2.55 -0.15
N THR A 291 -1.16 -2.68 0.61
CA THR A 291 -1.46 -1.79 1.71
C THR A 291 -2.05 -2.58 2.88
N VAL A 292 -1.79 -2.12 4.09
CA VAL A 292 -2.17 -2.82 5.32
C VAL A 292 -2.70 -1.84 6.33
N THR A 293 -3.65 -2.29 7.16
CA THR A 293 -4.14 -1.54 8.30
C THR A 293 -4.45 -2.49 9.45
N ASN A 294 -4.57 -1.95 10.65
CA ASN A 294 -5.10 -2.67 11.81
C ASN A 294 -6.44 -2.06 12.22
N TYR A 295 -7.49 -2.87 12.26
CA TYR A 295 -8.83 -2.45 12.65
C TYR A 295 -9.43 -3.50 13.59
N LEU A 296 -9.97 -3.06 14.73
CA LEU A 296 -10.50 -3.96 15.76
C LEU A 296 -9.50 -5.07 16.12
N GLU A 297 -8.22 -4.72 16.29
CA GLU A 297 -7.12 -5.63 16.63
C GLU A 297 -6.81 -6.69 15.57
N ASN A 298 -7.37 -6.58 14.37
CA ASN A 298 -7.14 -7.49 13.25
C ASN A 298 -6.37 -6.79 12.13
N ASP A 299 -5.42 -7.51 11.52
CA ASP A 299 -4.72 -7.03 10.33
C ASP A 299 -5.60 -7.22 9.08
N PHE A 300 -5.75 -6.16 8.31
CA PHE A 300 -6.36 -6.18 6.99
C PHE A 300 -5.28 -5.91 5.96
N VAL A 301 -5.14 -6.82 5.00
CA VAL A 301 -4.06 -6.81 4.01
C VAL A 301 -4.67 -6.77 2.63
N LEU A 302 -4.47 -5.69 1.89
CA LEU A 302 -4.96 -5.53 0.52
C LEU A 302 -3.78 -5.63 -0.44
N VAL A 303 -3.89 -6.56 -1.39
CA VAL A 303 -2.93 -6.75 -2.49
C VAL A 303 -3.63 -6.52 -3.82
N CYS A 304 -2.90 -5.99 -4.80
CA CYS A 304 -3.44 -5.71 -6.12
C CYS A 304 -2.41 -5.89 -7.23
N GLY A 305 -2.88 -6.24 -8.41
CA GLY A 305 -2.07 -6.38 -9.61
C GLY A 305 -2.93 -6.46 -10.87
N PRO A 306 -2.32 -6.82 -12.02
CA PRO A 306 -3.01 -6.81 -13.32
C PRO A 306 -4.22 -7.72 -13.47
N LYS A 307 -4.42 -8.64 -12.52
CA LYS A 307 -5.50 -9.64 -12.52
C LYS A 307 -6.56 -9.40 -11.45
N GLY A 308 -6.45 -8.31 -10.68
CA GLY A 308 -7.43 -7.99 -9.66
C GLY A 308 -6.83 -7.46 -8.37
N ALA A 309 -7.71 -7.33 -7.38
CA ALA A 309 -7.37 -6.97 -6.02
C ALA A 309 -8.12 -7.87 -5.03
N GLU A 310 -7.43 -8.25 -3.95
CA GLU A 310 -7.97 -9.03 -2.86
C GLU A 310 -7.64 -8.39 -1.52
N ILE A 311 -8.51 -8.61 -0.54
CA ILE A 311 -8.29 -8.21 0.85
C ILE A 311 -8.39 -9.42 1.78
N TRP A 312 -7.40 -9.57 2.65
CA TRP A 312 -7.48 -10.45 3.80
C TRP A 312 -8.31 -9.79 4.89
N LEU A 313 -9.42 -10.42 5.27
CA LEU A 313 -10.24 -9.99 6.40
C LEU A 313 -9.75 -10.71 7.65
N GLY A 314 -8.96 -10.01 8.48
CA GLY A 314 -8.26 -10.60 9.62
C GLY A 314 -9.17 -11.31 10.62
N ASP A 315 -10.36 -10.77 10.87
CA ASP A 315 -11.36 -11.33 11.79
C ASP A 315 -12.04 -12.61 11.26
N GLN A 316 -11.93 -12.87 9.96
CA GLN A 316 -12.51 -14.02 9.29
C GLN A 316 -11.47 -15.01 8.78
N GLU A 317 -10.19 -14.67 8.90
CA GLU A 317 -9.04 -15.43 8.41
C GLU A 317 -9.22 -15.93 6.97
N LYS A 318 -9.64 -15.04 6.07
CA LYS A 318 -9.82 -15.37 4.65
C LYS A 318 -9.58 -14.18 3.72
N TRP A 319 -9.10 -14.50 2.52
CA TRP A 319 -9.10 -13.57 1.39
C TRP A 319 -10.51 -13.38 0.84
N GLN A 320 -10.81 -12.16 0.39
CA GLN A 320 -12.00 -11.81 -0.37
C GLN A 320 -11.59 -11.03 -1.62
N ASN A 321 -12.18 -11.39 -2.76
CA ASN A 321 -12.04 -10.64 -4.00
C ASN A 321 -12.72 -9.27 -3.86
N LEU A 322 -11.98 -8.21 -4.19
CA LEU A 322 -12.48 -6.84 -4.28
C LEU A 322 -12.83 -6.48 -5.73
N SER A 323 -12.02 -6.92 -6.69
CA SER A 323 -12.17 -6.58 -8.10
C SER A 323 -11.34 -7.52 -8.97
N ASP A 324 -11.79 -7.78 -10.19
CA ASP A 324 -11.06 -8.50 -11.24
C ASP A 324 -10.40 -7.55 -12.27
N GLU A 325 -10.42 -6.24 -11.99
CA GLU A 325 -9.86 -5.19 -12.83
C GLU A 325 -8.32 -5.13 -12.74
N ASP A 326 -7.68 -4.51 -13.74
CA ASP A 326 -6.24 -4.25 -13.74
C ASP A 326 -5.91 -3.08 -12.78
N ILE A 327 -5.64 -3.43 -11.51
CA ILE A 327 -5.36 -2.52 -10.39
C ILE A 327 -3.87 -2.51 -10.08
N TRP A 328 -3.24 -1.34 -10.10
CA TRP A 328 -1.79 -1.18 -9.97
C TRP A 328 -1.34 -0.75 -8.59
N THR A 329 -2.22 -0.08 -7.85
CA THR A 329 -1.87 0.55 -6.59
C THR A 329 -3.04 0.60 -5.64
N ALA A 330 -2.73 0.58 -4.34
CA ALA A 330 -3.68 0.74 -3.28
C ALA A 330 -3.04 1.41 -2.07
N THR A 331 -3.83 2.18 -1.31
CA THR A 331 -3.41 2.80 -0.06
C THR A 331 -4.58 2.91 0.91
N PHE A 332 -4.37 2.52 2.17
CA PHE A 332 -5.26 2.92 3.25
C PHE A 332 -5.07 4.42 3.53
N ILE A 333 -6.19 5.15 3.56
CA ILE A 333 -6.20 6.57 3.90
C ILE A 333 -6.49 6.77 5.39
N ASP A 334 -7.17 5.80 6.01
CA ASP A 334 -7.42 5.71 7.45
C ASP A 334 -7.50 4.22 7.87
N GLY A 335 -7.89 3.95 9.12
CA GLY A 335 -7.98 2.60 9.67
C GLY A 335 -8.99 1.65 8.96
N ARG A 336 -9.90 2.17 8.15
CA ARG A 336 -11.05 1.47 7.58
C ARG A 336 -11.25 1.73 6.09
N THR A 337 -10.68 2.79 5.55
CA THR A 337 -10.90 3.22 4.17
C THR A 337 -9.62 3.04 3.36
N ALA A 338 -9.71 2.31 2.26
CA ALA A 338 -8.66 2.23 1.26
C ALA A 338 -9.13 2.80 -0.09
N LEU A 339 -8.17 3.31 -0.85
CA LEU A 339 -8.34 3.61 -2.26
C LEU A 339 -7.47 2.65 -3.06
N MET A 340 -7.97 2.16 -4.18
CA MET A 340 -7.20 1.38 -5.15
C MET A 340 -7.46 1.86 -6.57
N ALA A 341 -6.43 1.87 -7.41
CA ALA A 341 -6.51 2.49 -8.72
C ALA A 341 -5.69 1.74 -9.77
N GLY A 342 -6.02 1.96 -11.04
CA GLY A 342 -5.41 1.26 -12.15
C GLY A 342 -5.66 1.91 -13.51
N ARG A 343 -5.86 1.08 -14.54
CA ARG A 343 -5.98 1.55 -15.93
C ARG A 343 -7.19 2.43 -16.17
N ASN A 344 -7.08 3.32 -17.17
CA ASN A 344 -8.18 4.16 -17.67
C ASN A 344 -8.83 5.01 -16.58
N GLY A 345 -8.03 5.54 -15.66
CA GLY A 345 -8.51 6.34 -14.53
C GLY A 345 -9.36 5.59 -13.51
N LYS A 346 -9.52 4.26 -13.62
CA LYS A 346 -10.35 3.51 -12.69
C LYS A 346 -9.80 3.64 -11.28
N MET A 347 -10.70 3.99 -10.36
CA MET A 347 -10.41 4.05 -8.94
C MET A 347 -11.61 3.59 -8.14
N PHE A 348 -11.33 2.85 -7.08
CA PHE A 348 -12.33 2.36 -6.16
C PHE A 348 -11.99 2.76 -4.73
N LYS A 349 -13.03 3.12 -3.96
CA LYS A 349 -12.99 3.22 -2.52
C LYS A 349 -13.50 1.91 -1.90
N VAL A 350 -12.73 1.38 -0.97
CA VAL A 350 -13.05 0.21 -0.14
C VAL A 350 -13.26 0.68 1.28
N GLU A 351 -14.45 0.48 1.84
CA GLU A 351 -14.79 0.88 3.22
C GLU A 351 -15.09 -0.35 4.06
N LEU A 352 -14.30 -0.58 5.11
CA LEU A 352 -14.51 -1.64 6.09
C LEU A 352 -15.65 -1.28 7.05
N GLU A 353 -16.61 -2.20 7.24
CA GLU A 353 -17.83 -2.00 8.07
C GLU A 353 -17.99 -3.03 9.16
#